data_AF-A0A559KZL5-F1
#
_entry.id   AF-A0A559KZL5-F1
#
_cell.length_a   1.000
_cell.length_b   1.000
_cell.length_c   1.000
_cell.angle_alpha   90.00
_cell.angle_beta   90.00
_cell.angle_gamma   90.00
#
_symmetry.space_group_name_H-M   'P 1'
#
loop_
_entity.id
_entity.type
_entity.pdbx_description
1 polymer ?
#
loop_
_entity_poly.entity_id
_entity_poly.type
_entity_poly.pdbx_seq_one_letter_code
_entity_poly.pdbx_strand_id
1 'polypeptide(L)'
;MATPTLPCASCSSDGTSCQNIGKSSCANCRLVVKTWEPEWSVEGRTPNFMRDEDPVTFGGKKYLFENVPALDVLRLGANEGEAYGNQLRLLFAASGDLRNVVQTITQLPPSYEPPIEIIMNDHEFDVVARNVIILLLALTADDRDEAVDCILHIWYSSFIRKSHVDILKQRIRPLIQSVCDKVKDKPAKMIL
;
A
#
# COMPACT_ATOMS: atom_id res chain seq x y z
N MET A 1 -9.95 26.14 -2.61
CA MET A 1 -9.88 24.73 -3.03
C MET A 1 -10.83 23.95 -2.14
N ALA A 2 -11.82 23.25 -2.71
CA ALA A 2 -12.78 22.49 -1.93
C ALA A 2 -12.08 21.24 -1.36
N THR A 3 -12.19 21.03 -0.05
CA THR A 3 -11.67 19.83 0.61
C THR A 3 -12.41 18.61 0.09
N PRO A 4 -11.75 17.58 -0.45
CA PRO A 4 -12.42 16.38 -0.92
C PRO A 4 -13.15 15.73 0.26
N THR A 5 -14.46 15.52 0.11
CA THR A 5 -15.30 14.87 1.12
C THR A 5 -15.12 13.37 1.03
N LEU A 6 -14.31 12.81 1.92
CA LEU A 6 -14.18 11.36 2.06
C LEU A 6 -15.50 10.78 2.62
N PRO A 7 -16.06 9.72 1.99
CA PRO A 7 -17.26 9.07 2.50
C PRO A 7 -16.99 8.39 3.84
N CYS A 8 -18.00 8.35 4.71
CA CYS A 8 -17.92 7.66 5.99
C CYS A 8 -17.75 6.14 5.76
N ALA A 9 -16.73 5.52 6.37
CA ALA A 9 -16.48 4.09 6.22
C ALA A 9 -17.55 3.18 6.84
N SER A 10 -18.48 3.73 7.63
CA SER A 10 -19.65 3.00 8.13
C SER A 10 -20.87 3.07 7.20
N CYS A 11 -20.70 3.58 5.97
CA CYS A 11 -21.78 3.61 4.98
C CYS A 11 -22.12 2.18 4.54
N SER A 12 -23.37 1.78 4.76
CA SER A 12 -23.90 0.49 4.31
C SER A 12 -24.08 0.47 2.78
N SER A 13 -23.93 -0.71 2.17
CA SER A 13 -23.98 -0.90 0.69
C SER A 13 -25.34 -0.62 0.07
N ASP A 14 -26.40 -0.52 0.88
CA ASP A 14 -27.75 -0.15 0.51
C ASP A 14 -28.01 1.37 0.60
N GLY A 15 -27.01 2.16 1.00
CA GLY A 15 -27.06 3.63 1.02
C GLY A 15 -27.93 4.23 2.12
N THR A 16 -28.38 3.45 3.10
CA THR A 16 -29.33 3.89 4.13
C THR A 16 -28.70 4.28 5.47
N SER A 17 -27.37 4.31 5.61
CA SER A 17 -26.76 4.80 6.86
C SER A 17 -25.51 5.68 6.69
N CYS A 18 -25.50 6.76 7.47
CA CYS A 18 -24.51 7.82 7.64
C CYS A 18 -24.37 8.85 6.49
N GLN A 19 -25.22 9.88 6.50
CA GLN A 19 -25.07 11.11 5.68
C GLN A 19 -23.95 12.05 6.18
N ASN A 20 -23.16 11.63 7.17
CA ASN A 20 -22.15 12.52 7.74
C ASN A 20 -20.97 12.64 6.77
N ILE A 21 -20.66 13.88 6.42
CA ILE A 21 -19.36 14.24 5.84
C ILE A 21 -18.29 13.78 6.84
N GLY A 22 -17.29 13.00 6.38
CA GLY A 22 -16.15 12.63 7.21
C GLY A 22 -15.48 13.86 7.81
N LYS A 23 -15.72 14.12 9.09
CA LYS A 23 -15.06 15.16 9.88
C LYS A 23 -14.29 14.47 11.00
N SER A 24 -13.15 15.03 11.40
CA SER A 24 -12.31 14.61 12.53
C SER A 24 -13.00 14.65 13.90
N SER A 25 -14.32 14.80 13.94
CA SER A 25 -15.13 15.13 15.11
C SER A 25 -16.34 14.21 15.30
N CYS A 26 -16.49 13.14 14.50
CA CYS A 26 -17.55 12.17 14.76
C CYS A 26 -17.13 11.28 15.93
N ALA A 27 -17.84 11.41 17.06
CA ALA A 27 -17.54 10.71 18.32
C ALA A 27 -17.46 9.18 18.18
N ASN A 28 -18.09 8.61 17.16
CA ASN A 28 -18.11 7.17 16.88
C ASN A 28 -17.27 6.76 15.66
N CYS A 29 -16.64 7.69 14.94
CA CYS A 29 -15.85 7.36 13.76
C CYS A 29 -14.43 6.96 14.15
N ARG A 30 -14.20 5.66 14.28
CA ARG A 30 -12.89 5.11 14.68
C ARG A 30 -11.76 5.43 13.70
N LEU A 31 -12.02 5.87 12.47
CA LEU A 31 -10.95 6.08 11.49
C LEU A 31 -10.25 7.45 11.55
N VAL A 32 -10.78 8.44 12.30
CA VAL A 32 -10.28 9.82 12.25
C VAL A 32 -10.15 10.46 13.64
N VAL A 33 -9.81 9.68 14.67
CA VAL A 33 -9.54 10.21 16.02
C VAL A 33 -8.04 10.20 16.28
N LYS A 34 -7.48 11.33 16.75
CA LYS A 34 -6.06 11.42 17.16
C LYS A 34 -5.65 10.43 18.26
N THR A 35 -6.63 9.89 18.97
CA THR A 35 -6.48 8.88 20.04
C THR A 35 -6.97 7.51 19.60
N TRP A 36 -7.06 7.26 18.29
CA TRP A 36 -7.48 5.94 17.82
C TRP A 36 -6.40 4.92 18.14
N GLU A 37 -6.79 3.90 18.89
CA GLU A 37 -6.06 2.65 19.03
C GLU A 37 -6.83 1.56 18.30
N PRO A 38 -6.12 0.63 17.63
CA PRO A 38 -6.78 -0.50 17.01
C PRO A 38 -7.47 -1.36 18.08
N GLU A 39 -8.63 -1.92 17.75
CA GLU A 39 -9.47 -2.65 18.69
C GLU A 39 -8.76 -3.81 19.39
N TRP A 40 -7.84 -4.49 18.70
CA TRP A 40 -7.03 -5.54 19.32
C TRP A 40 -6.11 -5.01 20.43
N SER A 41 -5.64 -3.76 20.34
CA SER A 41 -4.83 -3.11 21.38
C SER A 41 -5.68 -2.81 22.60
N VAL A 42 -6.86 -2.20 22.39
CA VAL A 42 -7.82 -1.88 23.46
C VAL A 42 -8.29 -3.14 24.19
N GLU A 43 -8.49 -4.23 23.46
CA GLU A 43 -8.95 -5.51 24.00
C GLU A 43 -7.81 -6.40 24.52
N GLY A 44 -6.56 -5.95 24.46
CA GLY A 44 -5.39 -6.74 24.89
C GLY A 44 -5.21 -8.05 24.11
N ARG A 45 -5.72 -8.12 22.87
CA ARG A 45 -5.62 -9.28 22.00
C ARG A 45 -4.36 -9.23 21.15
N THR A 46 -3.77 -10.39 20.89
CA THR A 46 -2.79 -10.52 19.81
C THR A 46 -3.48 -10.21 18.48
N PRO A 47 -2.99 -9.21 17.72
CA PRO A 47 -3.55 -8.90 16.42
C PRO A 47 -3.44 -10.11 15.50
N ASN A 48 -4.45 -10.30 14.66
CA ASN A 48 -4.50 -11.43 13.72
C ASN A 48 -3.26 -11.49 12.84
N PHE A 49 -2.78 -10.32 12.37
CA PHE A 49 -1.57 -10.26 11.58
C PHE A 49 -0.31 -10.72 12.32
N MET A 50 -0.22 -10.77 13.66
CA MET A 50 0.95 -11.29 14.38
C MET A 50 0.83 -12.78 14.76
N ARG A 51 -0.28 -13.42 14.43
CA ARG A 51 -0.41 -14.86 14.60
C ARG A 51 0.39 -15.52 13.48
N ASP A 52 1.00 -16.67 13.77
CA ASP A 52 1.43 -17.60 12.73
C ASP A 52 0.17 -18.11 12.04
N GLU A 53 -0.41 -17.29 11.16
CA GLU A 53 -1.63 -17.64 10.45
C GLU A 53 -1.30 -18.66 9.38
N ASP A 54 -2.13 -19.69 9.30
CA ASP A 54 -2.17 -20.53 8.13
C ASP A 54 -2.37 -19.65 6.89
N PRO A 55 -1.65 -19.91 5.79
CA PRO A 55 -1.81 -19.15 4.57
C PRO A 55 -3.28 -19.10 4.16
N VAL A 56 -3.77 -17.91 3.78
CA VAL A 56 -5.15 -17.76 3.32
C VAL A 56 -5.41 -18.66 2.13
N THR A 57 -6.58 -19.32 2.13
CA THR A 57 -6.98 -20.20 1.03
C THR A 57 -7.65 -19.34 -0.05
N PHE A 58 -6.87 -18.87 -1.01
CA PHE A 58 -7.34 -18.14 -2.18
C PHE A 58 -6.53 -18.56 -3.41
N GLY A 59 -7.10 -19.45 -4.23
CA GLY A 59 -6.37 -20.06 -5.34
C GLY A 59 -5.17 -20.92 -4.90
N GLY A 60 -5.05 -21.23 -3.61
CA GLY A 60 -3.92 -21.90 -2.98
C GLY A 60 -3.70 -21.37 -1.55
N LYS A 61 -2.70 -21.92 -0.85
CA LYS A 61 -2.21 -21.41 0.43
C LYS A 61 -1.26 -20.24 0.15
N LYS A 62 -1.65 -19.01 0.49
CA LYS A 62 -0.88 -17.79 0.17
C LYS A 62 -0.64 -16.90 1.40
N TYR A 63 0.55 -16.31 1.49
CA TYR A 63 0.83 -15.20 2.41
C TYR A 63 0.61 -13.89 1.66
N LEU A 64 -0.55 -13.26 1.86
CA LEU A 64 -0.92 -12.08 1.08
C LEU A 64 -0.36 -10.78 1.66
N PHE A 65 -0.02 -10.72 2.94
CA PHE A 65 0.38 -9.47 3.62
C PHE A 65 1.52 -9.69 4.59
N GLU A 66 2.26 -8.63 4.90
CA GLU A 66 3.19 -8.66 6.03
C GLU A 66 2.44 -8.82 7.37
N ASN A 67 3.13 -9.45 8.31
CA ASN A 67 2.65 -9.76 9.66
C ASN A 67 3.09 -8.70 10.71
N VAL A 68 3.52 -7.52 10.25
CA VAL A 68 3.96 -6.41 11.10
C VAL A 68 3.18 -5.13 10.77
N PRO A 69 3.03 -4.20 11.73
CA PRO A 69 2.51 -2.87 11.44
C PRO A 69 3.46 -2.12 10.50
N ALA A 70 2.97 -1.04 9.88
CA ALA A 70 3.81 -0.14 9.10
C ALA A 70 4.83 0.55 10.03
N LEU A 71 6.11 0.42 9.73
CA LEU A 71 7.22 0.97 10.50
C LEU A 71 8.08 1.85 9.61
N ASP A 72 8.55 2.97 10.17
CA ASP A 72 9.70 3.67 9.64
C ASP A 72 10.94 2.87 10.06
N VAL A 73 11.49 2.09 9.12
CA VAL A 73 12.63 1.21 9.41
C VAL A 73 13.94 1.97 9.51
N LEU A 74 14.00 3.22 9.01
CA LEU A 74 15.21 4.03 9.04
C LEU A 74 15.29 4.91 10.27
N ARG A 75 14.20 5.59 10.63
CA ARG A 75 14.19 6.66 11.64
C ARG A 75 15.37 7.62 11.43
N LEU A 76 15.55 8.05 10.17
CA LEU A 76 16.81 8.63 9.69
C LEU A 76 17.31 9.77 10.57
N GLY A 77 16.43 10.73 10.91
CA GLY A 77 16.79 11.86 11.76
C GLY A 77 17.27 11.46 13.17
N ALA A 78 16.71 10.39 13.74
CA ALA A 78 17.08 9.90 15.06
C ALA A 78 18.34 9.03 15.06
N ASN A 79 18.59 8.30 13.98
CA ASN A 79 19.70 7.35 13.89
C ASN A 79 20.96 7.96 13.26
N GLU A 80 20.80 8.76 12.19
CA GLU A 80 21.91 9.33 11.39
C GLU A 80 21.92 10.86 11.41
N GLY A 81 20.85 11.49 11.91
CA GLY A 81 20.71 12.95 12.01
C GLY A 81 19.93 13.59 10.86
N GLU A 82 19.30 14.72 11.14
CA GLU A 82 18.50 15.50 10.17
C GLU A 82 19.31 16.04 8.97
N ALA A 83 20.63 16.10 9.12
CA ALA A 83 21.57 16.57 8.10
C ALA A 83 22.19 15.43 7.27
N TYR A 84 21.69 14.19 7.40
CA TYR A 84 22.18 13.07 6.60
C TYR A 84 21.99 13.35 5.11
N GLY A 85 23.09 13.35 4.36
CA GLY A 85 23.10 13.78 2.95
C GLY A 85 23.64 12.74 1.96
N ASN A 86 23.86 11.49 2.40
CA ASN A 86 24.34 10.43 1.52
C ASN A 86 23.17 9.67 0.88
N GLN A 87 23.41 9.05 -0.28
CA GLN A 87 22.42 8.22 -0.95
C GLN A 87 22.03 7.01 -0.08
N LEU A 88 20.73 6.83 0.14
CA LEU A 88 20.18 5.65 0.81
C LEU A 88 19.99 4.50 -0.17
N ARG A 89 20.37 3.29 0.27
CA ARG A 89 20.09 2.02 -0.41
C ARG A 89 19.42 1.07 0.57
N LEU A 90 18.15 0.76 0.31
CA LEU A 90 17.29 0.04 1.24
C LEU A 90 16.90 -1.32 0.64
N LEU A 91 17.05 -2.38 1.45
CA LEU A 91 16.60 -3.73 1.10
C LEU A 91 15.40 -4.10 1.98
N PHE A 92 14.23 -4.26 1.35
CA PHE A 92 13.04 -4.83 1.97
C PHE A 92 12.91 -6.29 1.50
N ALA A 93 13.59 -7.18 2.22
CA ALA A 93 13.62 -8.60 1.89
C ALA A 93 12.35 -9.31 2.37
N ALA A 94 11.78 -10.19 1.54
CA ALA A 94 10.52 -10.89 1.82
C ALA A 94 9.40 -9.91 2.21
N SER A 95 9.31 -8.82 1.46
CA SER A 95 8.39 -7.73 1.74
C SER A 95 7.03 -8.04 1.15
N GLY A 96 6.18 -8.59 2.03
CA GLY A 96 4.82 -9.00 1.73
C GLY A 96 3.94 -7.87 1.19
N ASP A 97 4.29 -6.60 1.42
CA ASP A 97 3.60 -5.42 0.87
C ASP A 97 4.42 -4.13 1.01
N LEU A 98 3.88 -2.99 0.58
CA LEU A 98 4.61 -1.71 0.53
C LEU A 98 4.53 -0.88 1.84
N ARG A 99 4.02 -1.41 2.96
CA ARG A 99 3.64 -0.57 4.11
C ARG A 99 4.85 0.06 4.76
N ASN A 100 5.87 -0.74 4.99
CA ASN A 100 7.14 -0.29 5.56
C ASN A 100 7.89 0.65 4.60
N VAL A 101 7.79 0.41 3.29
CA VAL A 101 8.38 1.28 2.27
C VAL A 101 7.74 2.66 2.31
N VAL A 102 6.40 2.71 2.22
CA VAL A 102 5.65 3.98 2.25
C VAL A 102 5.87 4.71 3.57
N GLN A 103 5.79 4.02 4.70
CA GLN A 103 6.02 4.61 6.01
C GLN A 103 7.44 5.18 6.13
N THR A 104 8.46 4.44 5.68
CA THR A 104 9.86 4.90 5.73
C THR A 104 10.09 6.12 4.85
N ILE A 105 9.61 6.10 3.60
CA ILE A 105 9.78 7.24 2.67
C ILE A 105 9.08 8.49 3.18
N THR A 106 7.87 8.34 3.72
CA THR A 106 7.08 9.49 4.23
C THR A 106 7.61 10.09 5.52
N GLN A 107 8.50 9.40 6.23
CA GLN A 107 9.14 9.87 7.46
C GLN A 107 10.57 10.40 7.24
N LEU A 108 11.03 10.46 5.99
CA LEU A 108 12.32 11.07 5.71
C LEU A 108 12.29 12.56 6.07
N PRO A 109 13.41 13.11 6.59
CA PRO A 109 13.55 14.54 6.83
C PRO A 109 13.19 15.33 5.58
N PRO A 110 12.43 16.44 5.67
CA PRO A 110 12.12 17.28 4.52
C PRO A 110 13.36 17.84 3.80
N SER A 111 14.51 17.87 4.48
CA SER A 111 15.83 18.26 3.97
C SER A 111 16.53 17.16 3.17
N TYR A 112 16.03 15.92 3.19
CA TYR A 112 16.65 14.81 2.48
C TYR A 112 16.28 14.86 1.00
N GLU A 113 17.19 15.38 0.20
CA GLU A 113 17.10 15.44 -1.27
C GLU A 113 17.86 14.34 -2.05
N PRO A 114 18.86 13.62 -1.50
CA PRO A 114 19.57 12.61 -2.28
C PRO A 114 18.66 11.50 -2.82
N PRO A 115 19.03 10.85 -3.94
CA PRO A 115 18.29 9.71 -4.46
C PRO A 115 18.15 8.58 -3.43
N ILE A 116 17.09 7.78 -3.58
CA ILE A 116 16.86 6.59 -2.77
C ILE A 116 16.77 5.41 -3.71
N GLU A 117 17.57 4.38 -3.45
CA GLU A 117 17.49 3.09 -4.12
C GLU A 117 16.78 2.11 -3.21
N ILE A 118 15.72 1.48 -3.70
CA ILE A 118 14.93 0.51 -2.94
C ILE A 118 14.91 -0.80 -3.71
N ILE A 119 15.35 -1.86 -3.05
CA ILE A 119 15.30 -3.23 -3.54
C ILE A 119 14.25 -3.97 -2.71
N MET A 120 13.30 -4.60 -3.40
CA MET A 120 12.24 -5.38 -2.79
C MET A 120 12.13 -6.74 -3.45
N ASN A 121 11.83 -7.77 -2.67
CA ASN A 121 11.47 -9.08 -3.19
C ASN A 121 10.43 -9.78 -2.31
N ASP A 122 9.79 -10.80 -2.89
CA ASP A 122 8.99 -11.77 -2.15
C ASP A 122 9.13 -13.15 -2.83
N HIS A 123 8.86 -14.21 -2.09
CA HIS A 123 8.77 -15.57 -2.61
C HIS A 123 7.50 -15.80 -3.45
N GLU A 124 6.42 -15.09 -3.14
CA GLU A 124 5.15 -15.20 -3.85
C GLU A 124 5.08 -14.21 -5.02
N PHE A 125 5.03 -14.73 -6.24
CA PHE A 125 4.92 -13.90 -7.44
C PHE A 125 3.71 -12.96 -7.40
N ASP A 126 2.57 -13.43 -6.88
CA ASP A 126 1.34 -12.65 -6.80
C ASP A 126 1.51 -11.40 -5.92
N VAL A 127 2.32 -11.50 -4.86
CA VAL A 127 2.67 -10.37 -3.99
C VAL A 127 3.53 -9.36 -4.75
N VAL A 128 4.58 -9.83 -5.43
CA VAL A 128 5.45 -8.97 -6.24
C VAL A 128 4.64 -8.27 -7.33
N ALA A 129 3.79 -9.00 -8.04
CA ALA A 129 2.93 -8.46 -9.08
C ALA A 129 1.96 -7.40 -8.54
N ARG A 130 1.33 -7.64 -7.38
CA ARG A 130 0.46 -6.65 -6.72
C ARG A 130 1.22 -5.39 -6.35
N ASN A 131 2.41 -5.51 -5.76
CA ASN A 131 3.24 -4.38 -5.37
C ASN A 131 3.64 -3.54 -6.61
N VAL A 132 4.00 -4.19 -7.72
CA VAL A 132 4.28 -3.51 -8.99
C VAL A 132 3.03 -2.78 -9.52
N ILE A 133 1.86 -3.39 -9.48
CA ILE A 133 0.60 -2.76 -9.91
C ILE A 133 0.30 -1.51 -9.07
N ILE A 134 0.46 -1.58 -7.74
CA ILE A 134 0.25 -0.43 -6.84
C ILE A 134 1.21 0.71 -7.20
N LEU A 135 2.49 0.40 -7.42
CA LEU A 135 3.49 1.41 -7.82
C LEU A 135 3.16 2.03 -9.18
N LEU A 136 2.76 1.24 -10.17
CA LEU A 136 2.35 1.76 -11.47
C LEU A 136 1.12 2.66 -11.36
N LEU A 137 0.15 2.31 -10.52
CA LEU A 137 -1.01 3.19 -10.25
C LEU A 137 -0.56 4.52 -9.64
N ALA A 138 0.31 4.47 -8.62
CA ALA A 138 0.82 5.67 -7.97
C ALA A 138 1.61 6.58 -8.93
N LEU A 139 2.31 6.01 -9.91
CA LEU A 139 3.15 6.73 -10.87
C LEU A 139 2.39 7.25 -12.10
N THR A 140 1.27 6.64 -12.47
CA THR A 140 0.62 6.88 -13.77
C THR A 140 -0.83 7.33 -13.70
N ALA A 141 -1.42 7.40 -12.51
CA ALA A 141 -2.76 7.93 -12.35
C ALA A 141 -2.77 9.46 -12.48
N ASP A 142 -3.73 9.97 -13.28
CA ASP A 142 -3.92 11.41 -13.46
C ASP A 142 -4.61 12.05 -12.24
N ASP A 143 -5.55 11.32 -11.64
CA ASP A 143 -6.28 11.75 -10.45
C ASP A 143 -5.75 11.02 -9.21
N ARG A 144 -5.24 11.81 -8.25
CA ARG A 144 -4.64 11.29 -7.02
C ARG A 144 -5.65 10.57 -6.13
N ASP A 145 -6.87 11.08 -6.01
CA ASP A 145 -7.86 10.53 -5.09
C ASP A 145 -8.41 9.19 -5.63
N GLU A 146 -8.64 9.11 -6.95
CA GLU A 146 -8.99 7.87 -7.64
C GLU A 146 -7.86 6.83 -7.54
N ALA A 147 -6.60 7.27 -7.68
CA ALA A 147 -5.43 6.41 -7.50
C ALA A 147 -5.39 5.81 -6.10
N VAL A 148 -5.56 6.65 -5.07
CA VAL A 148 -5.55 6.22 -3.67
C VAL A 148 -6.70 5.26 -3.37
N ASP A 149 -7.92 5.55 -3.83
CA ASP A 149 -9.08 4.64 -3.68
C ASP A 149 -8.77 3.27 -4.32
N CYS A 150 -8.30 3.27 -5.57
CA CYS A 150 -7.95 2.05 -6.30
C CYS A 150 -6.81 1.27 -5.62
N ILE A 151 -5.75 1.96 -5.20
CA ILE A 151 -4.62 1.38 -4.47
C ILE A 151 -5.09 0.73 -3.19
N LEU A 152 -5.89 1.40 -2.35
CA LEU A 152 -6.39 0.83 -1.09
C LEU A 152 -7.23 -0.44 -1.34
N HIS A 153 -8.04 -0.43 -2.39
CA HIS A 153 -8.87 -1.58 -2.78
C HIS A 153 -8.04 -2.79 -3.22
N ILE A 154 -6.98 -2.55 -4.01
CA ILE A 154 -6.05 -3.60 -4.48
C ILE A 154 -5.15 -4.07 -3.35
N TRP A 155 -4.62 -3.14 -2.59
CA TRP A 155 -3.68 -3.40 -1.52
C TRP A 155 -4.33 -4.27 -0.47
N TYR A 156 -5.48 -3.91 0.09
CA TYR A 156 -6.12 -4.68 1.15
C TYR A 156 -7.07 -5.78 0.65
N SER A 157 -7.07 -6.07 -0.66
CA SER A 157 -7.95 -7.06 -1.29
C SER A 157 -9.43 -6.90 -0.88
N SER A 158 -9.90 -5.67 -0.68
CA SER A 158 -11.22 -5.43 -0.08
C SER A 158 -12.36 -5.71 -1.06
N PHE A 159 -12.34 -5.07 -2.23
CA PHE A 159 -13.16 -5.37 -3.41
C PHE A 159 -12.72 -4.51 -4.59
N ILE A 160 -12.96 -4.96 -5.82
CA ILE A 160 -12.62 -4.22 -7.05
C ILE A 160 -13.91 -3.72 -7.72
N ARG A 161 -14.04 -2.40 -7.85
CA ARG A 161 -15.17 -1.76 -8.56
C ARG A 161 -14.95 -1.80 -10.06
N LYS A 162 -16.03 -1.60 -10.82
CA LYS A 162 -15.94 -1.50 -12.29
C LYS A 162 -14.95 -0.41 -12.73
N SER A 163 -14.99 0.76 -12.09
CA SER A 163 -14.03 1.85 -12.33
C SER A 163 -12.58 1.39 -12.12
N HIS A 164 -12.29 0.64 -11.06
CA HIS A 164 -10.95 0.11 -10.80
C HIS A 164 -10.51 -0.87 -11.90
N VAL A 165 -11.41 -1.74 -12.36
CA VAL A 165 -11.13 -2.65 -13.50
C VAL A 165 -10.80 -1.85 -14.77
N ASP A 166 -11.55 -0.78 -15.03
CA ASP A 166 -11.34 0.06 -16.21
C ASP A 166 -9.98 0.76 -16.14
N ILE A 167 -9.59 1.31 -14.98
CA ILE A 167 -8.25 1.87 -14.73
C ILE A 167 -7.17 0.81 -15.00
N LEU A 168 -7.29 -0.37 -14.40
CA LEU A 168 -6.31 -1.45 -14.55
C LEU A 168 -6.17 -1.88 -16.01
N LYS A 169 -7.27 -1.99 -16.75
CA LYS A 169 -7.26 -2.40 -18.16
C LYS A 169 -6.74 -1.33 -19.10
N GLN A 170 -7.10 -0.08 -18.87
CA GLN A 170 -6.78 1.02 -19.79
C GLN A 170 -5.39 1.59 -19.54
N ARG A 171 -4.93 1.62 -18.28
CA ARG A 171 -3.64 2.23 -17.92
C ARG A 171 -2.55 1.22 -17.62
N ILE A 172 -2.82 0.26 -16.75
CA ILE A 172 -1.78 -0.62 -16.21
C ILE A 172 -1.46 -1.77 -17.17
N ARG A 173 -2.48 -2.42 -17.73
CA ARG A 173 -2.30 -3.55 -18.65
C ARG A 173 -1.41 -3.19 -19.85
N PRO A 174 -1.57 -2.06 -20.55
CA PRO A 174 -0.69 -1.71 -21.68
C PRO A 174 0.78 -1.57 -21.29
N LEU A 175 1.07 -1.04 -20.10
CA LEU A 175 2.44 -0.90 -19.59
C LEU A 175 3.09 -2.27 -19.38
N ILE A 176 2.38 -3.19 -18.72
CA ILE A 176 2.84 -4.56 -18.50
C ILE A 176 2.99 -5.29 -19.85
N GLN A 177 1.98 -5.17 -20.73
CA GLN A 177 2.01 -5.81 -22.05
C GLN A 177 3.21 -5.33 -22.87
N SER A 178 3.53 -4.04 -22.83
CA SER A 178 4.71 -3.49 -23.53
C SER A 178 6.01 -4.14 -23.07
N VAL A 179 6.15 -4.42 -21.77
CA VAL A 179 7.32 -5.13 -21.24
C VAL A 179 7.30 -6.59 -21.70
N CYS A 180 6.17 -7.28 -21.55
CA CYS A 180 6.01 -8.67 -22.01
C CYS A 180 6.37 -8.83 -23.49
N ASP A 181 5.89 -7.93 -24.35
CA ASP A 181 6.15 -7.95 -25.79
C ASP A 181 7.64 -7.75 -26.12
N LYS A 182 8.36 -6.96 -25.32
CA LYS A 182 9.81 -6.72 -25.47
C LYS A 182 10.67 -7.89 -25.00
N VAL A 183 10.15 -8.76 -24.14
CA VAL A 183 10.91 -9.87 -23.54
C VAL A 183 10.49 -11.25 -24.03
N LYS A 184 9.37 -11.38 -24.75
CA LYS A 184 8.81 -12.67 -25.19
C LYS A 184 9.78 -13.56 -25.97
N ASP A 185 10.67 -12.97 -26.76
CA ASP A 185 11.63 -13.69 -27.61
C ASP A 185 13.02 -13.84 -26.94
N LYS A 186 13.18 -13.30 -25.73
CA LYS A 186 14.45 -13.38 -24.98
C LYS A 186 14.52 -14.69 -24.21
N PRO A 187 15.68 -15.37 -24.20
CA PRO A 187 15.85 -16.56 -23.36
C PRO A 187 15.72 -16.17 -21.88
N ALA A 188 15.10 -17.02 -21.07
CA ALA A 188 14.81 -16.73 -19.65
C ALA A 188 16.05 -16.30 -18.83
N LYS A 189 17.24 -16.77 -19.20
CA LYS A 189 18.52 -16.40 -18.58
C LYS A 189 18.98 -14.96 -18.87
N MET A 190 18.32 -14.23 -19.76
CA MET A 190 18.65 -12.85 -20.18
C MET A 190 17.54 -11.84 -19.84
N ILE A 191 16.57 -12.21 -18.98
CA ILE A 191 15.46 -11.34 -18.57
C ILE A 191 15.84 -10.49 -17.32
N LEU A 192 17.08 -10.61 -16.82
CA LEU A 192 17.63 -9.80 -15.73
C LEU A 192 18.76 -8.90 -16.24
#